data_AF-A0A8T1KB51-F1
#
_entry.id   AF-A0A8T1KB51-F1
#
_cell.length_a   1.000
_cell.length_b   1.000
_cell.length_c   1.000
_cell.angle_alpha   90.00
_cell.angle_beta   90.00
_cell.angle_gamma   90.00
#
_symmetry.space_group_name_H-M   'P 1'
#
loop_
_entity.id
_entity.type
_entity.pdbx_description
1 polymer ?
#
loop_
_entity_poly.entity_id
_entity_poly.type
_entity_poly.pdbx_seq_one_letter_code
_entity_poly.pdbx_strand_id
1 'polypeptide(L)'
;MDLPETSRLYSAAIAAAKFADQRLEARTRTDYTGSLRRVAAFCCAEGYPDPLKQRFIQLPAVIAAYINQLATSNKSQWPAEKLRPRSVGITRSQRCLQVVTHTTAG
;
A
#
# COMPACT_ATOMS: atom_id res chain seq x y z
N MET A 1 -6.49 6.81 -15.32
CA MET A 1 -6.21 8.10 -15.95
C MET A 1 -5.00 8.66 -15.24
N ASP A 2 -3.83 8.66 -15.88
CA ASP A 2 -2.64 9.27 -15.30
C ASP A 2 -2.76 10.79 -15.40
N LEU A 3 -2.67 11.47 -14.26
CA LEU A 3 -2.65 12.92 -14.22
C LEU A 3 -1.28 13.39 -14.73
N PRO A 4 -1.22 14.39 -15.63
CA PRO A 4 0.05 14.93 -16.06
C PRO A 4 0.84 15.44 -14.86
N GLU A 5 2.15 15.17 -14.80
CA GLU A 5 2.99 15.53 -13.65
C GLU A 5 3.07 17.06 -13.43
N THR A 6 2.72 17.85 -14.45
CA THR A 6 2.59 19.31 -14.41
C THR A 6 1.24 19.80 -13.86
N SER A 7 0.29 18.89 -13.64
CA SER A 7 -1.02 19.23 -13.11
C SER A 7 -0.93 19.72 -11.68
N ARG A 8 -1.59 20.85 -11.39
CA ARG A 8 -1.76 21.36 -10.03
C ARG A 8 -2.43 20.34 -9.11
N LEU A 9 -3.30 19.48 -9.64
CA LEU A 9 -3.92 18.40 -8.86
C LEU A 9 -2.90 17.30 -8.52
N TYR A 10 -1.98 17.00 -9.42
CA TYR A 10 -0.90 16.03 -9.17
C TYR A 10 0.02 16.53 -8.06
N SER A 11 0.49 17.78 -8.13
CA SER A 11 1.34 18.36 -7.09
C SER A 11 0.64 18.47 -5.73
N ALA A 12 -0.66 18.82 -5.71
CA ALA A 12 -1.48 18.81 -4.51
C ALA A 12 -1.62 17.41 -3.91
N ALA A 13 -1.81 16.38 -4.74
CA ALA A 13 -1.90 14.99 -4.28
C ALA A 13 -0.58 14.51 -3.67
N ILE A 14 0.58 14.87 -4.26
CA ILE A 14 1.90 14.56 -3.69
C ILE A 14 2.11 15.25 -2.35
N ALA A 15 1.73 16.53 -2.23
CA ALA A 15 1.82 17.26 -0.96
C ALA A 15 0.91 16.63 0.11
N ALA A 16 -0.34 16.29 -0.24
CA ALA A 16 -1.28 15.65 0.67
C ALA A 16 -0.77 14.28 1.17
N ALA A 17 -0.17 13.47 0.29
CA ALA A 17 0.44 12.20 0.67
C ALA A 17 1.58 12.39 1.68
N LYS A 18 2.47 13.38 1.46
CA LYS A 18 3.55 13.71 2.39
C LYS A 18 3.03 14.16 3.76
N PHE A 19 1.98 14.98 3.79
CA PHE A 19 1.35 15.40 5.04
C PHE A 19 0.66 14.24 5.78
N ALA A 20 0.03 13.31 5.05
CA ALA A 20 -0.55 12.12 5.65
C ALA A 20 0.51 11.24 6.33
N ASP A 21 1.68 11.07 5.70
CA ASP A 21 2.80 10.31 6.27
C ASP A 21 3.37 10.96 7.54
N GLN A 22 3.41 12.30 7.60
CA GLN A 22 3.85 13.02 8.80
C GLN A 22 2.89 12.90 9.99
N ARG A 23 1.60 12.67 9.73
CA ARG A 23 0.60 12.46 10.79
C ARG A 23 0.66 11.07 11.42
N LEU A 24 1.41 10.14 10.84
CA LEU A 24 1.61 8.82 11.41
C LEU A 24 2.63 8.90 12.56
N GLU A 25 2.29 8.30 13.69
CA GLU A 25 3.24 8.08 14.78
C GLU A 25 4.50 7.36 14.24
N ALA A 26 5.67 7.72 14.78
CA ALA A 26 6.96 7.20 14.30
C ALA A 26 7.02 5.66 14.28
N ARG A 27 6.39 5.03 15.28
CA ARG A 27 6.30 3.57 15.35
C ARG A 27 5.49 2.99 14.18
N THR A 28 4.31 3.54 13.94
CA THR A 28 3.43 3.15 12.84
C THR A 28 4.13 3.34 11.49
N ARG A 29 4.83 4.46 11.27
CA ARG A 29 5.63 4.69 10.06
C ARG A 29 6.70 3.62 9.86
N THR A 30 7.37 3.20 10.93
CA THR A 30 8.39 2.13 10.88
C THR A 30 7.76 0.80 10.47
N ASP A 31 6.61 0.45 11.05
CA ASP A 31 5.90 -0.80 10.75
C ASP A 31 5.38 -0.84 9.30
N TYR A 32 4.88 0.28 8.79
CA TYR A 32 4.49 0.43 7.38
C TYR A 32 5.70 0.28 6.46
N THR A 33 6.81 0.97 6.75
CA THR A 33 8.05 0.89 5.96
C THR A 33 8.56 -0.56 5.91
N GLY A 34 8.57 -1.25 7.04
CA GLY A 34 8.96 -2.66 7.11
C GLY A 34 8.04 -3.57 6.31
N SER A 35 6.73 -3.31 6.30
CA SER A 35 5.76 -4.07 5.51
C SER A 35 5.93 -3.83 4.01
N LEU A 36 6.16 -2.58 3.60
CA LEU A 36 6.40 -2.20 2.21
C LEU A 36 7.67 -2.87 1.66
N ARG A 37 8.74 -2.94 2.45
CA ARG A 37 9.98 -3.66 2.10
C ARG A 37 9.77 -5.15 1.87
N ARG A 38 8.91 -5.81 2.66
CA ARG A 38 8.60 -7.23 2.47
C ARG A 38 7.81 -7.46 1.18
N VAL A 39 6.87 -6.58 0.86
CA VAL A 39 6.16 -6.62 -0.43
C VAL A 39 7.13 -6.40 -1.59
N ALA A 40 8.06 -5.44 -1.47
CA ALA A 40 9.07 -5.22 -2.50
C ALA A 40 9.97 -6.44 -2.72
N ALA A 41 10.41 -7.09 -1.64
CA ALA A 41 11.18 -8.33 -1.73
C ALA A 41 10.39 -9.46 -2.41
N PHE A 42 9.09 -9.60 -2.09
CA PHE A 42 8.20 -10.54 -2.77
C PHE A 42 8.07 -10.21 -4.27
N CYS A 43 7.83 -8.94 -4.62
CA CYS A 43 7.77 -8.53 -6.02
C CYS A 43 9.05 -8.91 -6.78
N CYS A 44 10.22 -8.59 -6.23
CA CYS A 44 11.50 -8.92 -6.86
C CYS A 44 11.71 -10.44 -7.02
N ALA A 45 11.29 -11.24 -6.04
CA ALA A 45 11.42 -12.71 -6.10
C ALA A 45 10.53 -13.34 -7.19
N GLU A 46 9.33 -12.79 -7.39
CA GLU A 46 8.36 -13.26 -8.39
C GLU A 46 8.51 -12.59 -9.77
N GLY A 47 9.54 -11.75 -9.96
CA GLY A 47 9.82 -11.07 -11.24
C GLY A 47 8.94 -9.83 -11.53
N TYR A 48 8.22 -9.32 -10.53
CA TYR A 48 7.47 -8.07 -10.65
C TYR A 48 8.36 -6.83 -10.48
N PRO A 49 7.95 -5.70 -11.07
CA PRO A 49 8.50 -4.38 -10.75
C PRO A 49 8.61 -4.10 -9.25
N ASP A 50 9.73 -3.50 -8.83
CA ASP A 50 9.89 -3.00 -7.46
C ASP A 50 8.90 -1.83 -7.20
N PRO A 51 7.89 -2.01 -6.33
CA PRO A 51 6.89 -0.98 -6.05
C PRO A 51 7.46 0.26 -5.34
N LEU A 52 8.68 0.17 -4.80
CA LEU A 52 9.39 1.33 -4.23
C LEU A 52 10.00 2.22 -5.32
N LYS A 53 10.25 1.67 -6.51
CA LYS A 53 10.90 2.37 -7.63
C LYS A 53 9.90 2.79 -8.69
N GLN A 54 8.92 1.94 -8.98
CA GLN A 54 7.91 2.22 -10.00
C GLN A 54 6.54 1.68 -9.61
N ARG A 55 5.50 2.45 -9.91
CA ARG A 55 4.13 1.98 -9.80
C ARG A 55 3.77 1.17 -11.05
N PHE A 56 2.94 0.16 -10.85
CA PHE A 56 2.43 -0.68 -11.93
C PHE A 56 0.99 -1.08 -11.65
N ILE A 57 0.21 -1.27 -12.72
CA ILE A 57 -1.25 -1.40 -12.61
C ILE A 57 -1.68 -2.66 -11.85
N GLN A 58 -0.88 -3.73 -11.88
CA GLN A 58 -1.17 -5.00 -11.22
C GLN A 58 -0.80 -5.01 -9.73
N LEU A 59 -0.19 -3.93 -9.20
CA LEU A 59 0.26 -3.89 -7.80
C LEU A 59 -0.83 -4.28 -6.78
N PRO A 60 -2.11 -3.85 -6.91
CA PRO A 60 -3.16 -4.29 -5.99
C PRO A 60 -3.38 -5.82 -5.99
N ALA A 61 -3.32 -6.46 -7.16
CA ALA A 61 -3.47 -7.91 -7.29
C ALA A 61 -2.26 -8.66 -6.71
N VAL A 62 -1.05 -8.15 -6.93
CA VAL A 62 0.19 -8.71 -6.35
C VAL A 62 0.18 -8.62 -4.83
N ILE A 63 -0.30 -7.51 -4.26
CA ILE A 63 -0.47 -7.38 -2.80
C ILE A 63 -1.48 -8.41 -2.27
N ALA A 64 -2.59 -8.63 -2.98
CA ALA A 64 -3.57 -9.64 -2.58
C ALA A 64 -2.98 -11.06 -2.60
N ALA A 65 -2.18 -11.38 -3.63
CA ALA A 65 -1.48 -12.67 -3.73
C ALA A 65 -0.49 -12.87 -2.56
N TYR A 66 0.29 -11.84 -2.23
CA TYR A 66 1.21 -11.87 -1.09
C TYR A 66 0.48 -12.10 0.25
N ILE A 67 -0.65 -11.41 0.48
CA ILE A 67 -1.46 -11.61 1.69
C ILE A 67 -1.99 -13.04 1.75
N ASN A 68 -2.46 -13.58 0.63
CA ASN A 68 -2.94 -14.95 0.57
C ASN A 68 -1.80 -15.96 0.86
N GLN A 69 -0.61 -15.75 0.29
CA GLN A 69 0.57 -16.57 0.57
C GLN A 69 0.99 -16.51 2.04
N LEU A 70 0.96 -15.33 2.66
CA LEU A 70 1.21 -15.20 4.10
C LEU A 70 0.19 -15.99 4.91
N ALA A 71 -1.10 -15.92 4.58
CA ALA A 71 -2.14 -16.65 5.29
C ALA A 71 -1.98 -18.18 5.12
N THR A 72 -1.59 -18.65 3.93
CA THR A 72 -1.42 -20.08 3.66
C THR A 72 -0.12 -20.65 4.24
N SER A 73 0.96 -19.86 4.29
CA SER A 73 2.25 -20.27 4.84
C SER A 73 2.28 -20.27 6.38
N ASN A 74 1.34 -19.59 7.02
CA ASN A 74 1.29 -19.38 8.47
C ASN A 74 0.22 -20.22 9.18
N LYS A 75 -0.26 -21.28 8.52
CA LYS A 75 -1.31 -22.18 9.01
C LYS A 75 -1.03 -22.83 10.38
N SER A 76 0.21 -22.79 10.85
CA SER A 76 0.63 -23.38 12.13
C SER A 76 0.84 -22.39 13.29
N GLN A 77 0.71 -21.06 13.12
CA GLN A 77 1.11 -20.12 14.18
C GLN A 77 0.16 -18.94 14.51
N TRP A 78 -0.89 -18.61 13.74
CA TRP A 78 -1.61 -17.33 13.95
C TRP A 78 -3.15 -17.46 14.00
N PRO A 79 -3.81 -17.14 15.13
CA PRO A 79 -5.25 -16.94 15.19
C PRO A 79 -5.67 -15.73 14.34
N ALA A 80 -6.83 -15.82 13.67
CA ALA A 80 -7.39 -14.80 12.77
C ALA A 80 -7.43 -13.38 13.37
N GLU A 81 -7.50 -13.26 14.71
CA GLU A 81 -7.44 -12.02 15.49
C GLU A 81 -6.20 -11.16 15.16
N LYS A 82 -5.03 -11.79 14.94
CA LYS A 82 -3.76 -11.06 14.67
C LYS A 82 -3.59 -10.63 13.21
N LEU A 83 -4.39 -11.18 12.30
CA LEU A 83 -4.38 -10.79 10.88
C LEU A 83 -5.15 -9.48 10.66
N ARG A 84 -6.18 -9.20 11.48
CA ARG A 84 -7.03 -8.00 11.38
C ARG A 84 -6.26 -6.67 11.49
N PRO A 85 -5.36 -6.42 12.45
CA PRO A 85 -4.68 -5.13 12.53
C PRO A 85 -3.69 -4.88 11.37
N ARG A 86 -3.15 -5.94 10.73
CA ARG A 86 -2.27 -5.80 9.55
C ARG A 86 -3.03 -5.63 8.25
N SER A 87 -4.14 -6.35 8.06
CA SER A 87 -5.01 -6.16 6.90
C SER A 87 -5.74 -4.82 6.96
N VAL A 88 -6.16 -4.37 8.14
CA VAL A 88 -6.77 -3.04 8.34
C VAL A 88 -5.82 -1.91 7.95
N GLY A 89 -4.51 -2.02 8.20
CA GLY A 89 -3.55 -1.01 7.74
C GLY A 89 -3.46 -0.91 6.21
N ILE A 90 -3.49 -2.05 5.53
CA ILE A 90 -3.44 -2.14 4.05
C ILE A 90 -4.76 -1.69 3.43
N THR A 91 -5.90 -2.12 3.98
CA THR A 91 -7.24 -1.73 3.50
C THR A 91 -7.56 -0.27 3.81
N ARG A 92 -7.08 0.30 4.93
CA ARG A 92 -7.26 1.73 5.24
C ARG A 92 -6.40 2.61 4.34
N SER A 93 -5.19 2.16 3.97
CA SER A 93 -4.36 2.81 2.95
C SER A 93 -5.02 2.76 1.56
N GLN A 94 -5.58 1.61 1.15
CA GLN A 94 -6.36 1.49 -0.08
C GLN A 94 -7.63 2.36 -0.07
N ARG A 95 -8.34 2.45 1.07
CA ARG A 95 -9.52 3.30 1.21
C ARG A 95 -9.17 4.79 1.15
N CYS A 96 -8.02 5.21 1.69
CA CYS A 96 -7.48 6.55 1.48
C CYS A 96 -7.19 6.82 0.00
N LEU A 97 -6.61 5.85 -0.73
CA LEU A 97 -6.40 5.98 -2.17
C LEU A 97 -7.71 6.01 -2.97
N GLN A 98 -8.73 5.26 -2.57
CA GLN A 98 -10.03 5.21 -3.27
C GLN A 98 -10.91 6.45 -3.01
N VAL A 99 -10.84 7.05 -1.82
CA VAL A 99 -11.57 8.30 -1.53
C VAL A 99 -11.02 9.46 -2.38
N VAL A 100 -9.73 9.46 -2.71
CA VAL A 100 -9.15 10.47 -3.61
C VAL A 100 -9.63 10.30 -5.06
N THR A 101 -9.97 9.08 -5.50
CA THR A 101 -10.46 8.83 -6.86
C THR A 101 -11.95 9.10 -7.06
N HIS A 102 -12.75 9.21 -5.98
CA HIS A 102 -14.20 9.45 -6.07
C HIS A 102 -14.61 10.92 -5.87
N THR A 103 -13.69 11.83 -5.51
CA THR A 103 -13.96 13.28 -5.39
C THR A 103 -13.48 14.08 -6.61
N THR A 104 -13.34 13.44 -7.77
CA THR A 104 -13.08 14.10 -9.07
C THR A 104 -14.06 13.60 -10.13
N ALA A 105 -15.31 13.42 -9.72
CA ALA A 105 -16.47 13.28 -10.60
C ALA A 105 -17.59 14.12 -9.98
N GLY A 106 -17.50 15.42 -10.21
CA GLY A 106 -18.40 16.47 -9.74
C GLY A 106 -17.92 17.81 -10.26
#